data_AF-C7YLV8-F1
#
_entry.id   AF-C7YLV8-F1
#
_cell.length_a   1.000
_cell.length_b   1.000
_cell.length_c   1.000
_cell.angle_alpha   90.00
_cell.angle_beta   90.00
_cell.angle_gamma   90.00
#
_symmetry.space_group_name_H-M   'P 1'
#
loop_
_entity.id
_entity.type
_entity.pdbx_description
1 polymer ?
#
loop_
_entity_poly.entity_id
_entity_poly.type
_entity_poly.pdbx_seq_one_letter_code
_entity_poly.pdbx_strand_id
1 'polypeptide(L)'
;MSSKLIPSKPEDVMVIRNVTPNIATFSVPFSRYGKIKIGGRGTLVKLTSGSLAVFSPVALTEAAKAKVTEMGGDVRYIVALDFEHHIFVSEWAKAYPSAKLIGPEGLPEKRAKQQDDPKIGNEEFAVVFKKDNKREIRIDPEFDADFDYEYVDGHANLEIVFLYKPERVVIQADLLFNLPPTEQYSKVPEAEVPQDGAIGKVFACVQNPRGDVKWLRRFNWYVASKDKNSFNESMGRIAQWDFATMIPCHGDVMEGDGKEIFQNVFEWHLHGHK
;
A
#
# COMPACT_ATOMS: atom_id res chain seq x y z
N MET A 1 14.03 -6.21 -14.17
CA MET A 1 13.19 -7.43 -14.16
C MET A 1 12.58 -7.65 -12.79
N SER A 2 11.32 -7.28 -12.67
CA SER A 2 10.41 -7.49 -11.54
C SER A 2 10.28 -8.96 -11.16
N SER A 3 10.50 -9.89 -12.10
CA SER A 3 10.41 -11.34 -11.88
C SER A 3 11.28 -11.86 -10.72
N LYS A 4 12.40 -11.19 -10.39
CA LYS A 4 13.25 -11.54 -9.24
C LYS A 4 12.66 -11.18 -7.88
N LEU A 5 11.63 -10.34 -7.87
CA LEU A 5 10.94 -9.85 -6.68
C LEU A 5 9.69 -10.67 -6.34
N ILE A 6 9.26 -11.54 -7.26
CA ILE A 6 8.02 -12.31 -7.17
C ILE A 6 8.38 -13.74 -6.76
N PRO A 7 7.70 -14.33 -5.77
CA PRO A 7 7.87 -15.74 -5.46
C PRO A 7 7.66 -16.61 -6.70
N SER A 8 8.41 -17.72 -6.83
CA SER A 8 8.25 -18.63 -7.96
C SER A 8 6.87 -19.29 -8.00
N LYS A 9 6.25 -19.50 -6.84
CA LYS A 9 4.89 -20.01 -6.66
C LYS A 9 4.10 -19.13 -5.68
N PRO A 10 3.56 -17.99 -6.14
CA PRO A 10 2.82 -17.07 -5.26
C PRO A 10 1.60 -17.72 -4.60
N GLU A 11 0.97 -18.70 -5.26
CA GLU A 11 -0.17 -19.48 -4.74
C GLU A 11 0.15 -20.16 -3.39
N ASP A 12 1.35 -20.72 -3.26
CA ASP A 12 1.74 -21.53 -2.09
C ASP A 12 2.00 -20.66 -0.85
N VAL A 13 2.44 -19.41 -1.06
CA VAL A 13 2.92 -18.52 0.02
C VAL A 13 1.99 -17.35 0.31
N MET A 14 0.96 -17.11 -0.51
CA MET A 14 0.01 -16.03 -0.28
C MET A 14 -0.89 -16.33 0.94
N VAL A 15 -0.99 -15.33 1.81
CA VAL A 15 -1.92 -15.33 2.95
C VAL A 15 -3.07 -14.40 2.61
N ILE A 16 -4.28 -14.95 2.60
CA ILE A 16 -5.52 -14.21 2.38
C ILE A 16 -6.27 -14.14 3.70
N ARG A 17 -6.61 -12.93 4.12
CA ARG A 17 -7.33 -12.69 5.38
C ARG A 17 -8.36 -11.58 5.20
N ASN A 18 -9.55 -11.76 5.77
CA ASN A 18 -10.51 -10.68 5.95
C ASN A 18 -10.07 -9.88 7.19
N VAL A 19 -9.73 -8.60 7.02
CA VAL A 19 -9.46 -7.66 8.12
C VAL A 19 -10.79 -7.20 8.72
N THR A 20 -11.78 -7.02 7.86
CA THR A 20 -13.17 -6.70 8.19
C THR A 20 -14.09 -7.50 7.26
N PRO A 21 -15.42 -7.45 7.42
CA PRO A 21 -16.34 -8.09 6.47
C PRO A 21 -16.18 -7.60 5.03
N ASN A 22 -15.78 -6.34 4.81
CA ASN A 22 -15.67 -5.74 3.47
C ASN A 22 -14.22 -5.53 2.99
N ILE A 23 -13.21 -5.87 3.81
CA ILE A 23 -11.80 -5.70 3.45
C ILE A 23 -11.05 -7.02 3.60
N ALA A 24 -10.45 -7.47 2.50
CA ALA A 24 -9.52 -8.59 2.48
C ALA A 24 -8.11 -8.12 2.10
N THR A 25 -7.08 -8.77 2.65
CA THR A 25 -5.68 -8.52 2.28
C THR A 25 -5.05 -9.76 1.68
N PHE A 26 -4.17 -9.53 0.70
CA PHE A 26 -3.34 -10.53 0.04
C PHE A 26 -1.88 -10.29 0.41
N SER A 27 -1.42 -10.95 1.47
CA SER A 27 -0.07 -10.84 2.00
C SER A 27 0.87 -11.83 1.32
N VAL A 28 2.02 -11.34 0.87
CA VAL A 28 3.03 -12.13 0.17
C VAL A 28 4.43 -11.87 0.70
N PRO A 29 5.34 -12.87 0.68
CA PRO A 29 6.72 -12.64 1.06
C PRO A 29 7.42 -11.77 0.01
N PHE A 30 8.13 -10.75 0.47
CA PHE A 30 8.93 -9.88 -0.38
C PHE A 30 10.17 -9.40 0.37
N SER A 31 11.30 -9.44 -0.31
CA SER A 31 12.60 -9.02 0.20
C SER A 31 13.20 -7.93 -0.67
N ARG A 32 13.42 -6.75 -0.10
CA ARG A 32 14.11 -5.67 -0.79
C ARG A 32 15.56 -6.07 -1.02
N TYR A 33 16.02 -5.92 -2.26
CA TYR A 33 17.34 -6.39 -2.72
C TYR A 33 17.63 -7.88 -2.44
N GLY A 34 16.58 -8.70 -2.26
CA GLY A 34 16.69 -10.12 -1.92
C GLY A 34 17.24 -10.40 -0.51
N LYS A 35 17.33 -9.39 0.37
CA LYS A 35 17.98 -9.53 1.69
C LYS A 35 17.22 -8.92 2.86
N ILE A 36 16.45 -7.86 2.63
CA ILE A 36 15.74 -7.15 3.70
C ILE A 36 14.27 -7.54 3.61
N LYS A 37 13.81 -8.38 4.54
CA LYS A 37 12.41 -8.82 4.56
C LYS A 37 11.51 -7.68 5.00
N ILE A 38 10.65 -7.25 4.09
CA ILE A 38 9.63 -6.22 4.38
C ILE A 38 8.22 -6.69 4.05
N GLY A 39 8.09 -7.83 3.35
CA GLY A 39 6.81 -8.38 2.91
C GLY A 39 6.16 -7.51 1.83
N GLY A 40 5.05 -7.93 1.25
CA GLY A 40 4.21 -7.11 0.38
C GLY A 40 2.74 -7.42 0.63
N ARG A 41 1.84 -6.47 0.35
CA ARG A 41 0.42 -6.65 0.59
C ARG A 41 -0.41 -5.87 -0.43
N GLY A 42 -1.36 -6.57 -1.04
CA GLY A 42 -2.49 -5.95 -1.73
C GLY A 42 -3.73 -5.94 -0.86
N THR A 43 -4.61 -4.97 -1.03
CA THR A 43 -5.86 -4.85 -0.27
C THR A 43 -7.04 -4.79 -1.21
N LEU A 44 -8.05 -5.63 -0.99
CA LEU A 44 -9.32 -5.64 -1.71
C LEU A 44 -10.40 -5.09 -0.79
N VAL A 45 -11.12 -4.07 -1.26
CA VAL A 45 -12.22 -3.45 -0.52
C VAL A 45 -13.50 -3.60 -1.33
N LYS A 46 -14.57 -4.01 -0.66
CA LYS A 46 -15.93 -3.95 -1.18
C LYS A 46 -16.57 -2.62 -0.78
N LEU A 47 -16.92 -1.82 -1.78
CA LEU A 47 -17.63 -0.56 -1.59
C LEU A 47 -19.08 -0.85 -1.17
N THR A 48 -19.74 0.14 -0.57
CA THR A 48 -21.15 0.12 -0.18
C THR A 48 -22.08 -0.07 -1.37
N SER A 49 -21.65 0.31 -2.57
CA SER A 49 -22.31 0.01 -3.84
C SER A 49 -22.27 -1.48 -4.24
N GLY A 50 -21.37 -2.26 -3.65
CA GLY A 50 -21.11 -3.66 -3.99
C GLY A 50 -19.92 -3.88 -4.95
N SER A 51 -19.42 -2.82 -5.61
CA SER A 51 -18.22 -2.89 -6.44
C SER A 51 -16.96 -3.11 -5.60
N LEU A 52 -15.89 -3.58 -6.25
CA LEU A 52 -14.61 -3.84 -5.61
C LEU A 52 -13.52 -2.86 -6.08
N ALA A 53 -12.69 -2.44 -5.12
CA ALA A 53 -11.45 -1.70 -5.36
C ALA A 53 -10.26 -2.51 -4.85
N VAL A 54 -9.22 -2.66 -5.67
CA VAL A 54 -7.95 -3.26 -5.26
C VAL A 54 -6.86 -2.20 -5.17
N PHE A 55 -6.13 -2.19 -4.06
CA PHE A 55 -5.05 -1.26 -3.75
C PHE A 55 -3.72 -2.00 -3.70
N SER A 56 -2.72 -1.48 -4.41
CA SER A 56 -1.37 -2.06 -4.56
C SER A 56 -1.44 -3.57 -4.85
N PRO A 57 -2.10 -3.99 -5.95
CA PRO A 57 -2.35 -5.40 -6.23
C PRO A 57 -1.06 -6.23 -6.20
N VAL A 58 -1.18 -7.48 -5.75
CA VAL A 58 -0.13 -8.51 -5.80
C VAL A 58 -0.44 -9.51 -6.93
N ALA A 59 0.33 -10.59 -7.05
CA ALA A 59 0.07 -11.64 -8.05
C ALA A 59 -1.40 -12.12 -8.00
N LEU A 60 -2.06 -12.22 -9.15
CA LEU A 60 -3.47 -12.64 -9.25
C LEU A 60 -3.56 -14.17 -9.30
N THR A 61 -3.30 -14.79 -8.15
CA THR A 61 -3.42 -16.23 -7.90
C THR A 61 -4.85 -16.73 -8.05
N GLU A 62 -5.04 -18.06 -8.18
CA GLU A 62 -6.39 -18.63 -8.21
C GLU A 62 -7.13 -18.40 -6.89
N ALA A 63 -6.44 -18.49 -5.75
CA ALA A 63 -6.99 -18.11 -4.46
C ALA A 63 -7.40 -16.61 -4.39
N ALA A 64 -6.62 -15.70 -5.00
CA ALA A 64 -6.99 -14.29 -5.06
C ALA A 64 -8.25 -14.06 -5.93
N LYS A 65 -8.35 -14.73 -7.09
CA LYS A 65 -9.55 -14.69 -7.94
C LYS A 65 -10.78 -15.27 -7.23
N ALA A 66 -10.60 -16.36 -6.48
CA ALA A 66 -11.66 -16.95 -5.69
C ALA A 66 -12.16 -15.97 -4.61
N LYS A 67 -11.25 -15.28 -3.91
CA LYS A 67 -11.61 -14.24 -2.94
C LYS A 67 -12.31 -13.04 -3.60
N VAL A 68 -11.87 -12.60 -4.78
CA VAL A 68 -12.58 -11.56 -5.55
C VAL A 68 -14.00 -11.99 -5.87
N THR A 69 -14.18 -13.24 -6.33
CA THR A 69 -15.51 -13.81 -6.63
C THR A 69 -16.39 -13.89 -5.39
N GLU A 70 -15.84 -14.36 -4.27
CA GLU A 70 -16.51 -14.42 -2.95
C GLU A 70 -17.01 -13.03 -2.51
N MET A 71 -16.23 -11.97 -2.76
CA MET A 71 -16.59 -10.61 -2.36
C MET A 71 -17.55 -9.91 -3.34
N GLY A 72 -17.80 -10.47 -4.53
CA GLY A 72 -18.81 -9.98 -5.50
C GLY A 72 -18.34 -9.92 -6.95
N GLY A 73 -17.05 -10.11 -7.22
CA GLY A 73 -16.49 -10.25 -8.57
C GLY A 73 -16.32 -8.96 -9.40
N ASP A 74 -17.06 -7.89 -9.11
CA ASP A 74 -17.05 -6.65 -9.90
C ASP A 74 -15.92 -5.69 -9.48
N VAL A 75 -14.68 -5.98 -9.91
CA VAL A 75 -13.54 -5.06 -9.71
C VAL A 75 -13.65 -3.87 -10.66
N ARG A 76 -13.91 -2.69 -10.10
CA ARG A 76 -14.04 -1.42 -10.84
C ARG A 76 -12.89 -0.45 -10.67
N TYR A 77 -12.06 -0.66 -9.66
CA TYR A 77 -10.95 0.25 -9.36
C TYR A 77 -9.69 -0.54 -9.06
N ILE A 78 -8.59 -0.20 -9.73
CA ILE A 78 -7.26 -0.74 -9.48
C ILE A 78 -6.35 0.45 -9.18
N VAL A 79 -5.84 0.51 -7.95
CA VAL A 79 -5.10 1.66 -7.44
C VAL A 79 -3.66 1.26 -7.19
N ALA A 80 -2.72 1.92 -7.87
CA ALA A 80 -1.32 1.94 -7.46
C ALA A 80 -1.16 3.04 -6.41
N LEU A 81 -0.91 2.67 -5.15
CA LEU A 81 -0.86 3.64 -4.05
C LEU A 81 0.36 4.55 -4.11
N ASP A 82 1.41 4.19 -4.84
CA ASP A 82 2.62 5.00 -4.95
C ASP A 82 3.41 4.66 -6.25
N PHE A 83 4.62 5.19 -6.37
CA PHE A 83 5.51 4.96 -7.50
C PHE A 83 6.15 3.57 -7.59
N GLU A 84 6.07 2.75 -6.54
CA GLU A 84 6.74 1.46 -6.42
C GLU A 84 5.76 0.28 -6.49
N HIS A 85 4.49 0.48 -6.12
CA HIS A 85 3.47 -0.56 -5.97
C HIS A 85 2.59 -0.75 -7.21
N HIS A 86 3.23 -0.95 -8.37
CA HIS A 86 2.54 -1.01 -9.67
C HIS A 86 2.81 -2.29 -10.48
N ILE A 87 3.67 -3.20 -10.01
CA ILE A 87 4.16 -4.35 -10.78
C ILE A 87 3.01 -5.24 -11.30
N PHE A 88 1.94 -5.42 -10.52
CA PHE A 88 0.83 -6.31 -10.90
C PHE A 88 -0.39 -5.59 -11.50
N VAL A 89 -0.32 -4.27 -11.70
CA VAL A 89 -1.45 -3.49 -12.26
C VAL A 89 -1.89 -4.06 -13.62
N SER A 90 -0.96 -4.42 -14.50
CA SER A 90 -1.28 -4.99 -15.82
C SER A 90 -1.99 -6.33 -15.74
N GLU A 91 -1.57 -7.18 -14.81
CA GLU A 91 -2.14 -8.50 -14.61
C GLU A 91 -3.61 -8.39 -14.17
N TRP A 92 -3.89 -7.46 -13.26
CA TRP A 92 -5.26 -7.17 -12.80
C TRP A 92 -6.09 -6.44 -13.87
N ALA A 93 -5.52 -5.45 -14.56
CA ALA A 93 -6.22 -4.72 -15.63
C ALA A 93 -6.64 -5.66 -16.77
N LYS A 94 -5.81 -6.65 -17.11
CA LYS A 94 -6.15 -7.67 -18.10
C LYS A 94 -7.31 -8.56 -17.65
N ALA A 95 -7.38 -8.90 -16.36
CA ALA A 95 -8.45 -9.71 -15.81
C ALA A 95 -9.76 -8.94 -15.63
N TYR A 96 -9.67 -7.63 -15.36
CA TYR A 96 -10.81 -6.73 -15.11
C TYR A 96 -10.73 -5.50 -16.03
N PRO A 97 -10.98 -5.67 -17.34
CA PRO A 97 -10.72 -4.62 -18.35
C PRO A 97 -11.63 -3.40 -18.24
N SER A 98 -12.73 -3.48 -17.48
CA SER A 98 -13.60 -2.33 -17.17
C SER A 98 -13.12 -1.50 -15.98
N ALA A 99 -12.10 -1.96 -15.24
CA ALA A 99 -11.62 -1.27 -14.06
C ALA A 99 -10.87 0.02 -14.42
N LYS A 100 -11.15 1.09 -13.68
CA LYS A 100 -10.39 2.33 -13.73
C LYS A 100 -9.05 2.13 -13.06
N LEU A 101 -7.97 2.49 -13.75
CA LEU A 101 -6.64 2.54 -13.17
C LEU A 101 -6.39 3.91 -12.54
N ILE A 102 -5.93 3.92 -11.29
CA ILE A 102 -5.65 5.12 -10.50
C ILE A 102 -4.21 5.06 -9.99
N GLY A 103 -3.50 6.19 -10.01
CA GLY A 103 -2.13 6.27 -9.48
C GLY A 103 -1.60 7.70 -9.42
N PRO A 104 -0.37 7.88 -8.91
CA PRO A 104 0.27 9.19 -8.82
C PRO A 104 0.81 9.66 -10.18
N GLU A 105 1.02 10.97 -10.30
CA GLU A 105 1.71 11.58 -11.43
C GLU A 105 3.10 10.98 -11.65
N GLY A 106 3.53 10.85 -12.90
CA GLY A 106 4.82 10.25 -13.27
C GLY A 106 4.77 8.73 -13.41
N LEU A 107 3.83 8.04 -12.77
CA LEU A 107 3.73 6.58 -12.83
C LEU A 107 3.35 6.08 -14.23
N PRO A 108 2.35 6.67 -14.93
CA PRO A 108 2.05 6.29 -16.31
C PRO A 108 3.28 6.42 -17.23
N GLU A 109 4.05 7.50 -17.10
CA GLU A 109 5.26 7.74 -17.89
C GLU A 109 6.38 6.76 -17.56
N LYS A 110 6.54 6.38 -16.27
CA LYS A 110 7.47 5.34 -15.84
C LYS A 110 7.12 4.01 -16.49
N ARG A 111 5.84 3.61 -16.43
CA ARG A 111 5.35 2.36 -17.01
C ARG A 111 5.53 2.31 -18.53
N ALA A 112 5.20 3.39 -19.23
CA ALA A 112 5.39 3.52 -20.68
C ALA A 112 6.85 3.31 -21.14
N LYS A 113 7.82 3.67 -20.28
CA LYS A 113 9.26 3.52 -20.54
C LYS A 113 9.81 2.13 -20.17
N GLN A 114 9.11 1.35 -19.34
CA GLN A 114 9.56 0.03 -18.87
C GLN A 114 9.12 -1.10 -19.80
N GLN A 115 9.56 -1.04 -21.06
CA GLN A 115 9.14 -1.99 -22.10
C GLN A 115 9.87 -3.34 -22.04
N ASP A 116 10.92 -3.46 -21.21
CA ASP A 116 11.72 -4.67 -21.03
C ASP A 116 11.16 -5.62 -19.95
N ASP A 117 10.15 -5.20 -19.19
CA ASP A 117 9.55 -5.99 -18.11
C ASP A 117 8.18 -6.57 -18.52
N PRO A 118 8.04 -7.90 -18.68
CA PRO A 118 6.80 -8.51 -19.16
C PRO A 118 5.63 -8.38 -18.17
N LYS A 119 5.87 -7.96 -16.92
CA LYS A 119 4.81 -7.66 -15.94
C LYS A 119 4.23 -6.25 -16.10
N ILE A 120 4.92 -5.35 -16.79
CA ILE A 120 4.56 -3.94 -16.88
C ILE A 120 4.11 -3.62 -18.31
N GLY A 121 2.81 -3.34 -18.44
CA GLY A 121 2.19 -2.83 -19.64
C GLY A 121 2.07 -1.30 -19.63
N ASN A 122 1.40 -0.79 -20.68
CA ASN A 122 1.18 0.63 -20.91
C ASN A 122 -0.32 0.97 -20.93
N GLU A 123 -1.04 0.47 -19.92
CA GLU A 123 -2.46 0.75 -19.75
C GLU A 123 -2.70 2.22 -19.40
N GLU A 124 -3.82 2.78 -19.87
CA GLU A 124 -4.21 4.15 -19.56
C GLU A 124 -4.69 4.28 -18.10
N PHE A 125 -4.23 5.32 -17.42
CA PHE A 125 -4.69 5.68 -16.08
C PHE A 125 -5.87 6.64 -16.19
N ALA A 126 -7.04 6.17 -15.76
CA ALA A 126 -8.26 6.96 -15.74
C ALA A 126 -8.16 8.17 -14.81
N VAL A 127 -7.41 8.04 -13.70
CA VAL A 127 -7.19 9.11 -12.72
C VAL A 127 -5.72 9.15 -12.33
N VAL A 128 -5.12 10.33 -12.43
CA VAL A 128 -3.73 10.58 -12.04
C VAL A 128 -3.70 11.68 -10.99
N PHE A 129 -3.22 11.37 -9.79
CA PHE A 129 -3.06 12.33 -8.71
C PHE A 129 -1.87 13.25 -8.97
N LYS A 130 -2.13 14.57 -9.07
CA LYS A 130 -1.12 15.60 -9.37
C LYS A 130 -1.00 16.57 -8.21
N LYS A 131 0.21 17.05 -7.95
CA LYS A 131 0.49 17.98 -6.85
C LYS A 131 -0.37 19.25 -6.91
N ASP A 132 -0.48 19.85 -8.09
CA ASP A 132 -1.06 21.19 -8.27
C ASP A 132 -2.54 21.29 -7.89
N ASN A 133 -3.30 20.20 -8.03
CA ASN A 133 -4.74 20.16 -7.73
C ASN A 133 -5.11 18.96 -6.84
N LYS A 134 -4.16 18.47 -6.02
CA LYS A 134 -4.27 17.19 -5.31
C LYS A 134 -5.53 17.01 -4.43
N ARG A 135 -6.14 18.10 -3.97
CA ARG A 135 -7.36 18.09 -3.13
C ARG A 135 -8.66 18.29 -3.90
N GLU A 136 -8.58 18.57 -5.20
CA GLU A 136 -9.73 18.75 -6.11
C GLU A 136 -10.01 17.49 -6.93
N ILE A 137 -9.03 16.59 -7.03
CA ILE A 137 -9.14 15.35 -7.80
C ILE A 137 -10.23 14.44 -7.22
N ARG A 138 -11.07 13.94 -8.12
CA ARG A 138 -12.17 13.00 -7.86
C ARG A 138 -11.98 11.76 -8.71
N ILE A 139 -12.22 10.58 -8.13
CA ILE A 139 -12.02 9.32 -8.83
C ILE A 139 -13.28 8.94 -9.58
N ASP A 140 -14.37 8.86 -8.83
CA ASP A 140 -15.70 8.48 -9.31
C ASP A 140 -16.71 8.75 -8.20
N PRO A 141 -17.93 9.24 -8.47
CA PRO A 141 -18.92 9.50 -7.42
C PRO A 141 -19.22 8.29 -6.52
N GLU A 142 -19.19 7.08 -7.08
CA GLU A 142 -19.39 5.83 -6.33
C GLU A 142 -18.22 5.56 -5.38
N PHE A 143 -16.99 5.79 -5.84
CA PHE A 143 -15.77 5.61 -5.04
C PHE A 143 -15.66 6.69 -3.95
N ASP A 144 -15.88 7.95 -4.32
CA ASP A 144 -15.73 9.11 -3.44
C ASP A 144 -16.79 9.13 -2.31
N ALA A 145 -17.91 8.42 -2.50
CA ALA A 145 -18.91 8.21 -1.44
C ALA A 145 -18.31 7.47 -0.24
N ASP A 146 -17.45 6.48 -0.47
CA ASP A 146 -16.89 5.62 0.56
C ASP A 146 -15.50 6.02 1.04
N PHE A 147 -14.76 6.78 0.23
CA PHE A 147 -13.38 7.12 0.53
C PHE A 147 -13.14 8.61 0.77
N ASP A 148 -12.32 8.90 1.78
CA ASP A 148 -11.49 10.10 1.78
C ASP A 148 -10.07 9.71 1.36
N TYR A 149 -9.32 10.62 0.77
CA TYR A 149 -7.94 10.35 0.35
C TYR A 149 -7.07 11.59 0.37
N GLU A 150 -5.76 11.39 0.52
CA GLU A 150 -4.73 12.42 0.46
C GLU A 150 -3.57 11.93 -0.38
N TYR A 151 -3.21 12.72 -1.40
CA TYR A 151 -1.97 12.53 -2.14
C TYR A 151 -0.84 13.25 -1.41
N VAL A 152 0.10 12.46 -0.89
CA VAL A 152 1.26 12.89 -0.14
C VAL A 152 2.43 13.09 -1.13
N ASP A 153 2.31 14.11 -1.99
CA ASP A 153 3.33 14.47 -2.99
C ASP A 153 4.71 14.80 -2.37
N GLY A 154 4.74 15.13 -1.07
CA GLY A 154 5.98 15.31 -0.33
C GLY A 154 6.69 14.01 0.09
N HIS A 155 6.07 12.84 -0.10
CA HIS A 155 6.66 11.54 0.19
C HIS A 155 7.62 11.10 -0.93
N ALA A 156 8.67 10.35 -0.57
CA ALA A 156 9.70 9.88 -1.49
C ALA A 156 9.16 9.03 -2.65
N ASN A 157 8.03 8.35 -2.45
CA ASN A 157 7.38 7.52 -3.47
C ASN A 157 6.09 8.13 -4.03
N LEU A 158 5.75 9.39 -3.75
CA LEU A 158 4.49 9.98 -4.21
C LEU A 158 3.26 9.16 -3.77
N GLU A 159 3.11 9.01 -2.45
CA GLU A 159 2.10 8.16 -1.81
C GLU A 159 0.68 8.71 -1.96
N ILE A 160 -0.31 7.85 -2.15
CA ILE A 160 -1.73 8.16 -2.03
C ILE A 160 -2.29 7.31 -0.89
N VAL A 161 -2.89 7.97 0.09
CA VAL A 161 -3.46 7.33 1.28
C VAL A 161 -4.97 7.38 1.19
N PHE A 162 -5.65 6.28 1.47
CA PHE A 162 -7.11 6.18 1.43
C PHE A 162 -7.67 5.86 2.81
N LEU A 163 -8.72 6.55 3.22
CA LEU A 163 -9.59 6.18 4.34
C LEU A 163 -10.85 5.56 3.77
N TYR A 164 -11.06 4.27 3.99
CA TYR A 164 -12.38 3.67 3.84
C TYR A 164 -13.25 4.06 5.04
N LYS A 165 -14.14 5.03 4.81
CA LYS A 165 -14.98 5.63 5.85
C LYS A 165 -15.93 4.63 6.53
N PRO A 166 -16.61 3.71 5.82
CA PRO A 166 -17.61 2.83 6.43
C PRO A 166 -17.08 1.98 7.60
N GLU A 167 -15.82 1.58 7.55
CA GLU A 167 -15.20 0.74 8.58
C GLU A 167 -13.99 1.39 9.26
N ARG A 168 -13.76 2.68 9.03
CA ARG A 168 -12.73 3.47 9.72
C ARG A 168 -11.33 2.86 9.52
N VAL A 169 -11.01 2.50 8.26
CA VAL A 169 -9.75 1.82 7.89
C VAL A 169 -8.92 2.67 6.95
N VAL A 170 -7.68 2.97 7.33
CA VAL A 170 -6.69 3.60 6.45
C VAL A 170 -5.91 2.54 5.68
N ILE A 171 -5.75 2.75 4.38
CA ILE A 171 -4.99 1.92 3.46
C ILE A 171 -3.85 2.79 2.89
N GLN A 172 -2.62 2.30 3.01
CA GLN A 172 -1.42 2.96 2.52
C GLN A 172 -0.36 1.94 2.09
N ALA A 173 0.60 2.38 1.30
CA ALA A 173 1.72 1.57 0.85
C ALA A 173 2.95 1.74 1.76
N ASP A 174 3.74 2.78 1.50
CA ASP A 174 5.06 3.03 2.08
C ASP A 174 5.08 4.17 3.10
N LEU A 175 3.94 4.82 3.37
CA LEU A 175 3.86 5.89 4.37
C LEU A 175 4.40 5.46 5.73
N LEU A 176 3.96 4.29 6.20
CA LEU A 176 4.34 3.72 7.48
C LEU A 176 4.51 2.21 7.39
N PHE A 177 5.66 1.70 7.77
CA PHE A 177 5.87 0.26 7.85
C PHE A 177 5.51 -0.22 9.27
N ASN A 178 5.10 -1.49 9.39
CA ASN A 178 4.92 -2.16 10.67
C ASN A 178 5.71 -3.47 10.72
N LEU A 179 7.04 -3.34 10.67
CA LEU A 179 7.94 -4.51 10.67
C LEU A 179 8.10 -5.12 12.07
N PRO A 180 8.33 -6.44 12.20
CA PRO A 180 8.63 -7.41 11.14
C PRO A 180 7.40 -7.84 10.32
N PRO A 181 7.60 -8.37 9.09
CA PRO A 181 6.51 -8.80 8.20
C PRO A 181 6.02 -10.22 8.54
N THR A 182 5.46 -10.41 9.74
CA THR A 182 5.15 -11.74 10.28
C THR A 182 4.11 -12.48 9.44
N GLU A 183 2.98 -11.85 9.13
CA GLU A 183 1.91 -12.47 8.36
C GLU A 183 2.38 -12.84 6.94
N GLN A 184 3.15 -11.94 6.32
CA GLN A 184 3.62 -12.05 4.93
C GLN A 184 4.60 -13.20 4.71
N TYR A 185 5.25 -13.69 5.76
CA TYR A 185 6.14 -14.85 5.71
C TYR A 185 5.56 -16.10 6.39
N SER A 186 4.33 -16.05 6.94
CA SER A 186 3.77 -17.13 7.76
C SER A 186 3.51 -18.46 7.02
N LYS A 187 3.39 -18.44 5.68
CA LYS A 187 3.28 -19.64 4.83
C LYS A 187 4.58 -20.04 4.14
N VAL A 188 5.65 -19.26 4.30
CA VAL A 188 6.94 -19.62 3.72
C VAL A 188 7.55 -20.73 4.58
N PRO A 189 7.98 -21.86 4.01
CA PRO A 189 8.66 -22.90 4.77
C PRO A 189 9.86 -22.31 5.52
N GLU A 190 10.04 -22.67 6.78
CA GLU A 190 11.07 -22.06 7.64
C GLU A 190 12.48 -22.14 7.02
N ALA A 191 12.79 -23.25 6.34
CA ALA A 191 14.05 -23.45 5.62
C ALA A 191 14.26 -22.50 4.42
N GLU A 192 13.19 -21.92 3.89
CA GLU A 192 13.19 -21.01 2.74
C GLU A 192 13.06 -19.54 3.16
N VAL A 193 12.74 -19.26 4.42
CA VAL A 193 12.68 -17.88 4.94
C VAL A 193 14.07 -17.26 4.87
N PRO A 194 14.26 -16.14 4.15
CA PRO A 194 15.55 -15.46 4.11
C PRO A 194 16.03 -15.10 5.52
N GLN A 195 17.28 -15.42 5.81
CA GLN A 195 17.94 -14.98 7.04
C GLN A 195 18.20 -13.48 6.95
N ASP A 196 17.61 -12.69 7.87
CA ASP A 196 17.96 -11.28 7.96
C ASP A 196 19.43 -11.17 8.40
N GLY A 197 20.27 -10.65 7.51
CA GLY A 197 21.58 -10.15 7.90
C GLY A 197 21.44 -9.00 8.91
N ALA A 198 22.55 -8.59 9.53
CA ALA A 198 22.53 -7.51 10.54
C ALA A 198 21.82 -6.24 10.06
N ILE A 199 22.01 -5.86 8.78
CA ILE A 199 21.32 -4.73 8.15
C ILE A 199 19.80 -4.91 8.12
N GLY A 200 19.32 -6.11 7.77
CA GLY A 200 17.88 -6.40 7.73
C GLY A 200 17.23 -6.31 9.11
N LYS A 201 17.90 -6.83 10.14
CA LYS A 201 17.44 -6.72 11.53
C LYS A 201 17.39 -5.27 12.03
N VAL A 202 18.43 -4.48 11.72
CA VAL A 202 18.44 -3.05 12.05
C VAL A 202 17.33 -2.31 11.31
N PHE A 203 17.14 -2.58 10.01
CA PHE A 203 16.06 -1.97 9.23
C PHE A 203 14.68 -2.32 9.79
N ALA A 204 14.43 -3.59 10.12
CA ALA A 204 13.19 -4.02 10.75
C ALA A 204 12.94 -3.33 12.10
N CYS A 205 13.99 -3.13 12.91
CA CYS A 205 13.91 -2.39 14.17
C CYS A 205 13.58 -0.91 13.96
N VAL A 206 14.24 -0.25 13.00
CA VAL A 206 13.99 1.16 12.66
C VAL A 206 12.57 1.36 12.13
N GLN A 207 12.04 0.41 11.37
CA GLN A 207 10.71 0.44 10.76
C GLN A 207 9.63 -0.22 11.63
N ASN A 208 9.89 -0.41 12.93
CA ASN A 208 8.90 -0.89 13.87
C ASN A 208 8.23 0.31 14.57
N PRO A 209 6.89 0.46 14.46
CA PRO A 209 6.17 1.59 15.04
C PRO A 209 5.80 1.40 16.51
N ARG A 210 6.23 0.29 17.14
CA ARG A 210 5.96 -0.04 18.54
C ARG A 210 7.21 0.18 19.39
N GLY A 211 7.03 0.77 20.58
CA GLY A 211 8.13 1.09 21.49
C GLY A 211 8.82 2.43 21.20
N ASP A 212 10.16 2.47 21.24
CA ASP A 212 10.92 3.67 20.92
C ASP A 212 10.97 3.92 19.40
N VAL A 213 10.12 4.83 18.95
CA VAL A 213 9.96 5.21 17.54
C VAL A 213 10.90 6.33 17.08
N LYS A 214 11.89 6.75 17.89
CA LYS A 214 12.74 7.91 17.56
C LYS A 214 13.52 7.73 16.25
N TRP A 215 13.98 6.52 15.94
CA TRP A 215 14.66 6.26 14.67
C TRP A 215 13.69 6.21 13.48
N LEU A 216 12.48 5.69 13.67
CA LEU A 216 11.41 5.76 12.66
C LEU A 216 11.04 7.22 12.35
N ARG A 217 10.88 8.05 13.37
CA ARG A 217 10.67 9.51 13.21
C ARG A 217 11.78 10.17 12.41
N ARG A 218 13.05 9.82 12.68
CA ARG A 218 14.19 10.30 11.88
C ARG A 218 14.14 9.81 10.44
N PHE A 219 13.78 8.55 10.22
CA PHE A 219 13.62 8.00 8.88
C PHE A 219 12.56 8.78 8.10
N ASN A 220 11.38 8.98 8.69
CA ASN A 220 10.31 9.76 8.07
C ASN A 220 10.74 11.20 7.78
N TRP A 221 11.38 11.85 8.75
CA TRP A 221 11.80 13.26 8.63
C TRP A 221 12.92 13.51 7.61
N TYR A 222 13.94 12.65 7.61
CA TYR A 222 15.16 12.86 6.81
C TYR A 222 15.17 12.08 5.49
N VAL A 223 14.47 10.95 5.41
CA VAL A 223 14.51 10.04 4.26
C VAL A 223 13.21 10.07 3.48
N ALA A 224 12.08 9.81 4.14
CA ALA A 224 10.78 9.66 3.47
C ALA A 224 10.18 10.99 3.04
N SER A 225 10.33 12.05 3.84
CA SER A 225 9.82 13.40 3.56
C SER A 225 10.78 14.22 2.69
N LYS A 226 10.50 14.27 1.39
CA LYS A 226 11.28 15.04 0.40
C LYS A 226 10.88 16.52 0.37
N ASP A 227 9.58 16.79 0.45
CA ASP A 227 9.03 18.13 0.67
C ASP A 227 8.36 18.16 2.05
N LYS A 228 9.03 18.76 3.03
CA LYS A 228 8.58 18.75 4.43
C LYS A 228 7.29 19.51 4.63
N ASN A 229 7.09 20.61 3.92
CA ASN A 229 5.90 21.43 4.09
C ASN A 229 4.69 20.65 3.58
N SER A 230 4.77 20.13 2.34
CA SER A 230 3.69 19.33 1.77
C SER A 230 3.42 18.04 2.58
N PHE A 231 4.47 17.38 3.06
CA PHE A 231 4.34 16.19 3.89
C PHE A 231 3.68 16.51 5.25
N ASN A 232 4.09 17.58 5.94
CA ASN A 232 3.49 17.99 7.22
C ASN A 232 2.00 18.31 7.06
N GLU A 233 1.62 19.05 6.01
CA GLU A 233 0.21 19.33 5.72
C GLU A 233 -0.60 18.05 5.51
N SER A 234 -0.04 17.10 4.77
CA SER A 234 -0.68 15.81 4.50
C SER A 234 -0.85 15.01 5.79
N MET A 235 0.17 14.98 6.66
CA MET A 235 0.07 14.30 7.95
C MET A 235 -0.96 14.96 8.85
N GLY A 236 -1.01 16.29 8.89
CA GLY A 236 -2.02 17.05 9.62
C GLY A 236 -3.45 16.75 9.14
N ARG A 237 -3.65 16.59 7.83
CA ARG A 237 -4.95 16.21 7.25
C ARG A 237 -5.34 14.77 7.60
N ILE A 238 -4.45 13.81 7.41
CA ILE A 238 -4.69 12.40 7.77
C ILE A 238 -4.95 12.27 9.29
N ALA A 239 -4.28 13.10 10.11
CA ALA A 239 -4.53 13.18 11.54
C ALA A 239 -5.96 13.64 11.92
N GLN A 240 -6.72 14.27 11.02
CA GLN A 240 -8.11 14.66 11.27
C GLN A 240 -9.13 13.56 10.94
N TRP A 241 -8.74 12.56 10.15
CA TRP A 241 -9.61 11.44 9.80
C TRP A 241 -9.98 10.57 10.99
N ASP A 242 -11.19 10.04 11.00
CA ASP A 242 -11.63 9.07 12.00
C ASP A 242 -11.31 7.64 11.53
N PHE A 243 -10.21 7.06 12.02
CA PHE A 243 -9.82 5.69 11.74
C PHE A 243 -9.37 4.95 12.99
N ALA A 244 -9.50 3.63 12.99
CA ALA A 244 -9.01 2.75 14.06
C ALA A 244 -7.98 1.74 13.54
N THR A 245 -8.13 1.31 12.28
CA THR A 245 -7.24 0.32 11.66
C THR A 245 -6.41 0.97 10.56
N MET A 246 -5.14 0.57 10.45
CA MET A 246 -4.26 0.98 9.35
C MET A 246 -3.60 -0.25 8.71
N ILE A 247 -3.75 -0.37 7.39
CA ILE A 247 -3.22 -1.45 6.56
C ILE A 247 -2.01 -0.92 5.77
N PRO A 248 -0.77 -1.29 6.14
CA PRO A 248 0.43 -1.00 5.35
C PRO A 248 0.64 -2.02 4.23
N CYS A 249 1.41 -1.64 3.19
CA CYS A 249 1.95 -2.65 2.27
C CYS A 249 2.99 -3.53 2.98
N HIS A 250 3.85 -2.91 3.79
CA HIS A 250 4.97 -3.58 4.45
C HIS A 250 4.74 -3.75 5.95
N GLY A 251 4.70 -4.99 6.41
CA GLY A 251 4.45 -5.33 7.80
C GLY A 251 3.03 -5.80 8.11
N ASP A 252 2.78 -6.03 9.40
CA ASP A 252 1.50 -6.51 9.90
C ASP A 252 0.46 -5.37 9.96
N VAL A 253 -0.84 -5.72 9.91
CA VAL A 253 -1.92 -4.73 10.04
C VAL A 253 -1.97 -4.18 11.46
N MET A 254 -2.19 -2.87 11.60
CA MET A 254 -2.38 -2.20 12.90
C MET A 254 -3.88 -2.10 13.19
N GLU A 255 -4.43 -3.11 13.86
CA GLU A 255 -5.88 -3.25 14.12
C GLU A 255 -6.26 -2.65 15.49
N GLY A 256 -7.13 -1.65 15.47
CA GLY A 256 -7.65 -1.00 16.68
C GLY A 256 -6.77 0.10 17.29
N ASP A 257 -5.48 0.13 16.98
CA ASP A 257 -4.51 1.11 17.49
C ASP A 257 -3.83 1.95 16.38
N GLY A 258 -4.30 1.84 15.13
CA GLY A 258 -3.66 2.49 13.98
C GLY A 258 -3.58 4.01 14.11
N LYS A 259 -4.59 4.65 14.72
CA LYS A 259 -4.61 6.10 14.94
C LYS A 259 -3.57 6.57 15.95
N GLU A 260 -3.47 5.86 17.07
CA GLU A 260 -2.51 6.14 18.12
C GLU A 260 -1.08 5.98 17.59
N ILE A 261 -0.83 4.88 16.87
CA ILE A 261 0.45 4.62 16.22
C ILE A 261 0.79 5.74 15.23
N PHE A 262 -0.16 6.12 14.36
CA PHE A 262 0.06 7.19 13.39
C PHE A 262 0.45 8.51 14.08
N GLN A 263 -0.30 8.92 15.10
CA GLN A 263 -0.03 10.16 15.84
C GLN A 263 1.34 10.12 16.52
N ASN A 264 1.70 8.99 17.13
CA ASN A 264 3.00 8.80 17.77
C ASN A 264 4.16 8.83 16.77
N VAL A 265 4.04 8.14 15.64
CA VAL A 265 5.12 8.06 14.64
C VAL A 265 5.29 9.39 13.89
N PHE A 266 4.21 10.11 13.63
CA PHE A 266 4.26 11.37 12.87
C PHE A 266 4.27 12.63 13.75
N GLU A 267 4.44 12.51 15.07
CA GLU A 267 4.47 13.64 16.02
C GLU A 267 5.34 14.82 15.51
N TRP A 268 6.54 14.54 14.99
CA TRP A 268 7.43 15.58 14.46
C TRP A 268 6.84 16.34 13.28
N HIS A 269 6.13 15.64 12.39
CA HIS A 269 5.47 16.24 11.25
C HIS A 269 4.19 16.98 11.65
N LEU A 270 3.47 16.50 12.68
CA LEU A 270 2.26 17.12 13.21
C LEU A 270 2.54 18.44 13.95
N HIS A 271 3.69 18.54 14.62
CA HIS A 271 4.12 19.78 15.28
C HIS A 271 5.06 20.64 14.42
N GLY A 272 5.51 20.12 13.28
CA GLY A 272 6.42 20.81 12.37
C GLY A 272 7.86 20.95 12.88
N HIS A 273 8.26 20.20 13.91
CA HIS A 273 9.61 20.21 14.47
C HIS A 273 9.98 18.87 15.13
N LYS A 274 11.28 18.63 15.34
CA LYS A 274 11.87 17.40 15.88
C LYS A 274 12.09 17.43 17.39
#